data_AF-A0A535LSK5-F1
#
_entry.id   AF-A0A535LSK5-F1
#
_cell.length_a   1.000
_cell.length_b   1.000
_cell.length_c   1.000
_cell.angle_alpha   90.00
_cell.angle_beta   90.00
_cell.angle_gamma   90.00
#
_symmetry.space_group_name_H-M   'P 1'
#
loop_
_entity.id
_entity.type
_entity.pdbx_description
1 polymer ?
#
loop_
_entity_poly.entity_id
_entity_poly.type
_entity_poly.pdbx_seq_one_letter_code
_entity_poly.pdbx_strand_id
1 'polypeptide(L)' 'LFRASQALAAMRGRGYVIPDDVKLLAKPTLAHRIIVTPAARVRSITSTTILEEILQSVSVPGAWVVGGKGR' A
#
# COMPACT_ATOMS: atom_id res chain seq x y z
N LEU A 1 -1.09 -7.82 7.39
CA LEU A 1 -0.40 -7.67 6.08
C LEU A 1 0.58 -8.80 5.82
N PHE A 2 1.73 -8.90 6.51
CA PHE A 2 2.78 -9.91 6.24
C PHE A 2 2.27 -11.34 6.02
N ARG A 3 1.59 -11.94 7.01
CA ARG A 3 1.03 -13.30 6.87
C ARG A 3 -0.03 -13.42 5.78
N ALA A 4 -0.82 -12.37 5.56
CA ALA A 4 -1.84 -12.38 4.51
C ALA A 4 -1.19 -12.38 3.11
N SER A 5 -0.10 -11.64 2.91
CA SER A 5 0.65 -11.65 1.66
C SER A 5 1.35 -12.99 1.42
N GLN A 6 1.90 -13.62 2.46
CA GLN A 6 2.43 -14.99 2.36
C GLN A 6 1.34 -16.01 2.01
N ALA A 7 0.18 -15.94 2.67
CA ALA A 7 -0.95 -16.81 2.38
C ALA A 7 -1.44 -16.62 0.93
N LEU A 8 -1.57 -15.38 0.47
CA LEU A 8 -1.98 -15.09 -0.92
C LEU A 8 -0.96 -15.62 -1.94
N ALA A 9 0.34 -15.45 -1.69
CA ALA A 9 1.37 -15.99 -2.55
C ALA A 9 1.31 -17.52 -2.62
N ALA A 10 1.15 -18.18 -1.46
CA ALA A 10 1.01 -19.63 -1.36
C ALA A 10 -0.27 -20.15 -2.07
N MET A 11 -1.40 -19.47 -1.88
CA MET A 11 -2.66 -19.77 -2.59
C MET A 11 -2.53 -19.62 -4.11
N ARG A 12 -1.63 -18.74 -4.57
CA ARG A 12 -1.29 -18.54 -5.98
C ARG A 12 -0.15 -19.45 -6.47
N GLY A 13 0.25 -20.45 -5.68
CA GLY A 13 1.28 -21.43 -6.04
C GLY A 13 2.72 -20.89 -6.03
N ARG A 14 2.97 -19.71 -5.44
CA ARG A 14 4.31 -19.12 -5.34
C ARG A 14 4.93 -19.36 -3.97
N GLY A 15 6.22 -19.69 -3.94
CA GLY A 15 7.01 -19.83 -2.70
C GLY A 15 7.49 -18.51 -2.10
N TYR A 16 7.20 -17.37 -2.73
CA TYR A 16 7.64 -16.05 -2.28
C TYR A 16 6.58 -14.97 -2.58
N VAL A 17 6.62 -13.91 -1.78
CA VAL A 17 5.73 -12.75 -1.91
C VAL A 17 6.27 -11.77 -2.95
N ILE A 18 5.41 -11.28 -3.84
CA ILE A 18 5.74 -10.20 -4.77
C ILE A 18 5.12 -8.86 -4.31
N PRO A 19 5.66 -7.70 -4.77
CA PRO A 19 5.14 -6.38 -4.39
C PRO A 19 3.63 -6.21 -4.60
N ASP A 20 3.08 -6.81 -5.65
CA ASP A 20 1.65 -6.73 -5.97
C ASP A 20 0.78 -7.43 -4.93
N ASP A 21 1.25 -8.51 -4.31
CA ASP A 21 0.53 -9.18 -3.22
C ASP A 21 0.43 -8.27 -1.98
N VAL A 22 1.48 -7.47 -1.74
CA VAL A 22 1.50 -6.49 -0.64
C VAL A 22 0.55 -5.33 -0.95
N LYS A 23 0.63 -4.76 -2.17
CA LYS A 23 -0.23 -3.64 -2.60
C LYS A 23 -1.70 -4.02 -2.57
N LEU A 24 -2.06 -5.21 -3.07
CA LEU A 24 -3.43 -5.71 -3.07
C LEU A 24 -4.02 -5.82 -1.65
N LEU A 25 -3.21 -6.30 -0.70
CA LEU A 25 -3.66 -6.54 0.67
C LEU A 25 -3.48 -5.35 1.61
N ALA A 26 -2.77 -4.31 1.20
CA ALA A 26 -2.54 -3.12 2.01
C ALA A 26 -3.86 -2.46 2.44
N LYS A 27 -4.76 -2.15 1.47
CA LYS A 27 -6.06 -1.52 1.75
C LYS A 27 -6.94 -2.32 2.70
N PRO A 28 -7.30 -3.59 2.43
CA PRO A 28 -8.15 -4.36 3.33
C PRO A 28 -7.53 -4.62 4.71
N THR A 29 -6.19 -4.65 4.85
CA THR A 29 -5.55 -4.96 6.14
C THR A 29 -5.13 -3.74 6.97
N LEU A 30 -4.91 -2.57 6.34
CA LEU A 30 -4.38 -1.39 7.02
C LEU A 30 -5.36 -0.20 7.06
N ALA A 31 -6.31 -0.08 6.12
CA ALA A 31 -7.16 1.13 6.06
C ALA A 31 -7.99 1.34 7.34
N HIS A 32 -8.45 0.26 7.97
CA HIS A 32 -9.20 0.34 9.24
C HIS A 32 -8.29 0.56 10.47
N ARG A 33 -6.96 0.51 10.31
CA ARG A 33 -5.97 0.72 11.37
C ARG A 33 -5.46 2.16 11.45
N ILE A 34 -5.86 3.01 10.51
CA ILE A 34 -5.47 4.41 10.46
C ILE A 34 -6.53 5.23 11.17
N ILE A 35 -6.11 5.99 12.19
CA ILE A 35 -6.98 6.92 12.92
C ILE A 35 -6.89 8.29 12.25
N VAL A 36 -7.99 8.72 11.65
CA VAL A 36 -8.09 10.03 11.00
C VAL A 36 -8.58 11.06 12.01
N THR A 37 -7.83 12.16 12.16
CA THR A 37 -8.21 13.26 13.06
C THR A 37 -9.51 13.94 12.60
N PRO A 38 -10.30 14.53 13.51
CA PRO A 38 -11.52 15.25 13.14
C PRO A 38 -11.29 16.33 12.08
N ALA A 39 -10.22 17.13 12.22
CA ALA A 39 -9.86 18.17 11.27
C ALA A 39 -9.59 17.63 9.85
N ALA A 40 -8.95 16.46 9.75
CA ALA A 40 -8.72 15.81 8.45
C ALA A 40 -10.03 15.26 7.85
N ARG A 41 -10.93 14.73 8.68
CA ARG A 41 -12.25 14.26 8.23
C ARG A 41 -13.12 15.38 7.67
N VAL A 42 -13.08 16.58 8.27
CA VAL A 42 -13.77 17.78 7.74
C VAL A 42 -13.28 18.13 6.34
N ARG A 43 -11.99 17.88 6.04
CA ARG A 43 -11.41 18.03 4.70
C ARG A 43 -11.66 16.82 3.78
N SER A 44 -12.58 15.93 4.15
CA SER A 44 -12.89 14.68 3.42
C SER A 44 -11.70 13.74 3.22
N ILE A 45 -10.66 13.84 4.08
CA ILE A 45 -9.53 12.91 4.04
C ILE A 45 -9.97 11.59 4.67
N THR A 46 -9.80 10.49 3.93
CA THR A 46 -10.15 9.14 4.40
C THR A 46 -8.89 8.33 4.65
N SER A 47 -8.99 7.29 5.48
CA SER A 47 -7.88 6.36 5.69
C SER A 47 -7.46 5.64 4.40
N THR A 48 -8.41 5.41 3.49
CA THR A 48 -8.13 4.83 2.17
C THR A 48 -7.32 5.77 1.28
N THR A 49 -7.66 7.07 1.27
CA THR A 49 -6.92 8.09 0.50
C THR A 49 -5.50 8.24 1.03
N ILE A 50 -5.33 8.35 2.37
CA ILE A 50 -4.01 8.41 3.01
C ILE A 50 -3.15 7.20 2.62
N LEU A 51 -3.74 6.00 2.68
CA LEU A 51 -3.01 4.78 2.36
C LEU A 51 -2.62 4.70 0.88
N GLU A 52 -3.47 5.16 -0.03
CA GLU A 52 -3.18 5.22 -1.46
C GLU A 52 -2.01 6.19 -1.75
N GLU A 53 -1.98 7.36 -1.13
CA GLU A 53 -0.86 8.31 -1.24
C GLU A 53 0.45 7.71 -0.74
N ILE A 54 0.43 7.03 0.42
CA ILE A 54 1.61 6.35 0.97
C ILE A 54 2.12 5.28 0.00
N LEU A 55 1.23 4.43 -0.53
CA LEU A 55 1.59 3.38 -1.48
C LEU A 55 2.17 3.93 -2.78
N GLN A 56 1.75 5.12 -3.21
CA GLN A 56 2.29 5.81 -4.39
C GLN A 56 3.67 6.43 -4.11
N SER A 57 3.91 6.92 -2.89
CA SER A 57 5.20 7.52 -2.51
C SER A 57 6.34 6.51 -2.40
N VAL A 58 6.05 5.24 -2.14
CA VAL A 58 7.05 4.19 -1.98
C VAL A 58 7.24 3.43 -3.30
N SER A 59 8.44 3.55 -3.87
CA SER A 59 8.80 2.84 -5.11
C SER A 59 8.96 1.34 -4.86
N VAL A 60 8.57 0.54 -5.86
CA VAL A 60 8.81 -0.91 -5.82
C VAL A 60 10.27 -1.18 -6.19
N PRO A 61 11.03 -1.98 -5.41
CA PRO A 61 12.39 -2.34 -5.77
C PRO A 61 12.48 -2.98 -7.16
N GLY A 62 13.41 -2.50 -8.00
CA GLY A 62 13.58 -2.95 -9.38
C GLY A 62 12.70 -2.23 -10.42
N ALA A 63 11.67 -1.49 -9.99
CA ALA A 63 11.01 -0.50 -10.84
C ALA A 63 11.84 0.79 -10.78
N TRP A 64 12.69 1.01 -11.77
CA TRP A 64 13.30 2.32 -11.96
C TRP A 64 12.18 3.33 -12.17
N VAL A 65 12.07 4.32 -11.27
CA VAL A 65 11.23 5.49 -11.50
C VAL A 65 11.91 6.30 -12.59
N VAL A 66 11.53 6.09 -13.85
CA VAL A 66 11.88 7.00 -14.94
C VAL A 66 11.07 8.28 -14.71
N GLY A 67 11.63 9.23 -13.94
CA GLY A 67 10.95 10.51 -13.73
C GLY A 67 11.33 11.26 -12.46
N GLY A 68 12.60 11.64 -12.31
CA GLY A 68 13.03 12.64 -11.34
C GLY A 68 13.83 13.72 -12.05
N LYS A 69 13.15 14.57 -12.82
CA LYS A 69 13.73 15.75 -13.48
C LYS A 69 14.31 16.67 -12.39
N GLY A 70 15.62 16.88 -12.44
CA GLY A 70 16.31 17.85 -11.60
C GLY A 70 15.70 19.24 -11.73
N ARG A 71 15.51 19.89 -10.59
CA ARG A 71 15.68 21.32 -10.42
C ARG A 71 16.78 21.50 -9.40
#